data_AF-A0A536V070-F1
#
_entry.id   AF-A0A536V070-F1
#
_cell.length_a   1.000
_cell.length_b   1.000
_cell.length_c   1.000
_cell.angle_alpha   90.00
_cell.angle_beta   90.00
_cell.angle_gamma   90.00
#
_symmetry.space_group_name_H-M   'P 1'
#
loop_
_entity.id
_entity.type
_entity.pdbx_description
1 polymer ?
#
loop_
_entity_poly.entity_id
_entity_poly.type
_entity_poly.pdbx_seq_one_letter_code
_entity_poly.pdbx_strand_id
1 'polypeptide(L)'
;MKKAAALVVFMALPAMLYTVLARSASNNSAVAALVMEVNGVTKPPLVVHREIAPGTRIAIAPGARLALLHYASCSIVTFSGGTVKVSEQGLEGDEANIESRTPGPCPRVHKIALGGPGPLGGGIVSRGINRDPVDYTDIAADGLVVITGARSANAVTADVLDSNRMLVERDIPIRQESFRLSGVLPPRRPYYINIHFRGRSEPVEVPISILASDAKGLLILRLE
;
A
#
# COMPACT_ATOMS: atom_id res chain seq x y z
N MET A 1 -0.06 81.28 -17.54
CA MET A 1 -0.89 80.56 -18.53
C MET A 1 0.01 79.65 -19.35
N LYS A 2 -0.39 78.37 -19.55
CA LYS A 2 0.18 77.34 -20.49
C LYS A 2 1.58 76.81 -20.12
N LYS A 3 1.73 75.60 -19.54
CA LYS A 3 1.61 74.19 -20.00
C LYS A 3 2.88 73.60 -20.67
N ALA A 4 3.29 72.45 -20.12
CA ALA A 4 4.06 71.32 -20.68
C ALA A 4 5.57 71.52 -20.93
N ALA A 5 6.47 70.53 -20.83
CA ALA A 5 6.30 69.08 -20.84
C ALA A 5 7.40 68.34 -20.06
N ALA A 6 7.10 67.08 -19.72
CA ALA A 6 7.87 66.13 -18.94
C ALA A 6 9.12 65.56 -19.66
N LEU A 7 10.09 65.09 -18.88
CA LEU A 7 10.91 63.93 -19.25
C LEU A 7 11.18 63.08 -18.02
N VAL A 8 10.62 61.87 -18.01
CA VAL A 8 10.75 60.85 -16.96
C VAL A 8 12.00 60.04 -17.24
N VAL A 9 12.96 60.04 -16.32
CA VAL A 9 14.12 59.14 -16.35
C VAL A 9 13.81 57.93 -15.49
N PHE A 10 13.53 56.79 -16.12
CA PHE A 10 13.35 55.50 -15.47
C PHE A 10 14.72 54.93 -15.09
N MET A 11 15.07 54.97 -13.80
CA MET A 11 16.19 54.22 -13.25
C MET A 11 15.83 52.72 -13.23
N ALA A 12 16.64 51.90 -13.91
CA ALA A 12 16.55 50.45 -13.88
C ALA A 12 17.15 49.90 -12.58
N LEU A 13 16.32 49.28 -11.74
CA LEU A 13 16.72 48.47 -10.58
C LEU A 13 16.78 47.00 -11.02
N PRO A 14 17.90 46.27 -10.88
CA PRO A 14 17.93 44.84 -11.15
C PRO A 14 17.30 44.10 -9.95
N ALA A 15 16.07 43.61 -10.13
CA ALA A 15 15.45 42.68 -9.20
C ALA A 15 16.20 41.34 -9.27
N MET A 16 17.07 41.06 -8.30
CA MET A 16 17.62 39.73 -8.06
C MET A 16 16.47 38.77 -7.75
N LEU A 17 16.12 37.94 -8.73
CA LEU A 17 15.27 36.77 -8.52
C LEU A 17 16.01 35.77 -7.62
N TYR A 18 15.67 35.77 -6.34
CA TYR A 18 15.93 34.62 -5.47
C TYR A 18 14.96 33.50 -5.87
N THR A 19 15.38 32.65 -6.81
CA THR A 19 14.73 31.36 -7.05
C THR A 19 14.95 30.47 -5.83
N VAL A 20 14.02 30.52 -4.88
CA VAL A 20 13.89 29.49 -3.85
C VAL A 20 13.55 28.19 -4.57
N LEU A 21 14.56 27.34 -4.76
CA LEU A 21 14.35 25.94 -5.12
C LEU A 21 13.64 25.28 -3.94
N ALA A 22 12.31 25.33 -3.92
CA ALA A 22 11.51 24.45 -3.09
C ALA A 22 11.83 23.01 -3.52
N ARG A 23 12.75 22.37 -2.79
CA ARG A 23 13.02 20.95 -2.90
C ARG A 23 11.73 20.26 -2.47
N SER A 24 10.90 19.87 -3.43
CA SER A 24 9.75 19.01 -3.15
C SER A 24 10.28 17.78 -2.42
N ALA A 25 9.97 17.68 -1.14
CA ALA A 25 10.20 16.47 -0.38
C ALA A 25 9.37 15.38 -1.07
N SER A 26 10.04 14.46 -1.76
CA SER A 26 9.44 13.20 -2.14
C SER A 26 9.06 12.52 -0.84
N ASN A 27 7.79 12.63 -0.45
CA ASN A 27 7.20 11.83 0.60
C ASN A 27 7.11 10.37 0.11
N ASN A 28 8.26 9.71 -0.03
CA ASN A 28 8.32 8.27 0.19
C ASN A 28 8.06 8.08 1.68
N SER A 29 6.81 8.16 2.11
CA SER A 29 6.46 7.79 3.48
C SER A 29 6.83 6.32 3.65
N ALA A 30 7.90 6.05 4.39
CA ALA A 30 8.22 4.70 4.80
C ALA A 30 6.96 4.12 5.48
N VAL A 31 6.56 2.91 5.09
CA VAL A 31 5.49 2.16 5.77
C VAL A 31 6.17 1.09 6.60
N ALA A 32 5.79 0.99 7.86
CA ALA A 32 6.40 0.05 8.81
C ALA A 32 5.43 -1.06 9.25
N ALA A 33 4.13 -0.80 9.25
CA ALA A 33 3.13 -1.78 9.66
C ALA A 33 1.83 -1.72 8.86
N LEU A 34 1.07 -2.81 8.88
CA LEU A 34 -0.28 -2.93 8.36
C LEU A 34 -1.23 -3.26 9.50
N VAL A 35 -2.37 -2.58 9.54
CA VAL A 35 -3.46 -2.91 10.45
C VAL A 35 -4.15 -4.19 9.99
N MET A 36 -4.09 -5.25 10.79
CA MET A 36 -4.70 -6.54 10.49
C MET A 36 -6.09 -6.70 11.10
N GLU A 37 -6.31 -6.09 12.26
CA GLU A 37 -7.57 -6.14 13.00
C GLU A 37 -7.73 -4.86 13.81
N VAL A 38 -8.94 -4.30 13.86
CA VAL A 38 -9.30 -3.22 14.79
C VAL A 38 -10.67 -3.53 15.36
N ASN A 39 -10.77 -3.66 16.67
CA ASN A 39 -12.02 -3.80 17.39
C ASN A 39 -12.07 -2.76 18.52
N GLY A 40 -13.01 -1.82 18.46
CA GLY A 40 -13.12 -0.72 19.42
C GLY A 40 -12.39 0.56 18.98
N VAL A 41 -12.11 1.45 19.94
CA VAL A 41 -11.66 2.82 19.67
C VAL A 41 -10.14 2.93 19.72
N THR A 42 -9.57 3.55 18.68
CA THR A 42 -8.14 3.91 18.59
C THR A 42 -7.96 5.39 18.27
N LYS A 43 -6.82 5.96 18.69
CA LYS A 43 -6.43 7.33 18.36
C LYS A 43 -4.99 7.34 17.79
N PRO A 44 -4.79 7.77 16.53
CA PRO A 44 -5.81 8.18 15.56
C PRO A 44 -6.77 7.03 15.21
N PRO A 45 -7.99 7.30 14.70
CA PRO A 45 -8.88 6.26 14.21
C PRO A 45 -8.22 5.44 13.10
N LEU A 46 -8.22 4.13 13.27
CA LEU A 46 -7.67 3.17 12.32
C LEU A 46 -8.77 2.31 11.70
N VAL A 47 -8.49 1.82 10.50
CA VAL A 47 -9.30 0.82 9.80
C VAL A 47 -8.40 -0.34 9.40
N VAL A 48 -9.00 -1.52 9.23
CA VAL A 48 -8.30 -2.72 8.75
C VAL A 48 -7.65 -2.42 7.40
N HIS A 49 -6.48 -3.04 7.16
CA HIS A 49 -5.63 -2.87 5.97
C HIS A 49 -5.04 -1.47 5.75
N ARG A 50 -5.16 -0.58 6.73
CA ARG A 50 -4.44 0.69 6.69
C ARG A 50 -2.95 0.50 6.94
N GLU A 51 -2.13 1.09 6.08
CA GLU A 51 -0.68 1.19 6.28
C GLU A 51 -0.32 2.26 7.30
N ILE A 52 0.65 1.98 8.16
CA ILE A 52 1.12 2.83 9.25
C ILE A 52 2.59 3.19 9.04
N ALA A 53 2.88 4.48 9.12
CA ALA A 53 4.24 5.01 9.02
C ALA A 53 5.03 4.81 10.34
N PRO A 54 6.37 4.68 10.28
CA PRO A 54 7.19 4.69 11.49
C PRO A 54 7.06 6.02 12.21
N GLY A 55 7.25 6.01 13.52
CA GLY A 55 7.03 7.13 14.42
C GLY A 55 5.57 7.34 14.84
N THR A 56 4.62 6.62 14.25
CA THR A 56 3.20 6.72 14.62
C THR A 56 2.98 6.20 16.04
N ARG A 57 2.30 6.99 16.86
CA ARG A 57 1.79 6.57 18.18
C ARG A 57 0.29 6.36 18.09
N ILE A 58 -0.16 5.21 18.56
CA ILE A 58 -1.56 4.78 18.53
C ILE A 58 -1.98 4.53 19.97
N ALA A 59 -2.92 5.31 20.47
CA ALA A 59 -3.59 5.00 21.73
C ALA A 59 -4.75 4.04 21.45
N ILE A 60 -4.85 2.97 22.23
CA ILE A 60 -5.89 1.96 22.13
C ILE A 60 -6.72 2.09 23.42
N ALA A 61 -8.02 2.29 23.28
CA ALA A 61 -8.89 2.42 24.46
C ALA A 61 -8.88 1.13 25.30
N PRO A 62 -9.12 1.20 26.62
CA PRO A 62 -9.28 0.01 27.44
C PRO A 62 -10.35 -0.93 26.87
N GLY A 63 -10.02 -2.22 26.73
CA GLY A 63 -10.91 -3.23 26.15
C GLY A 63 -11.02 -3.18 24.62
N ALA A 64 -10.37 -2.23 23.94
CA ALA A 64 -10.20 -2.26 22.50
C ALA A 64 -9.01 -3.14 22.11
N ARG A 65 -9.07 -3.71 20.90
CA ARG A 65 -8.09 -4.65 20.37
C ARG A 65 -7.55 -4.18 19.03
N LEU A 66 -6.24 -4.27 18.87
CA LEU A 66 -5.54 -3.87 17.64
C LEU A 66 -4.48 -4.92 17.30
N ALA A 67 -4.57 -5.52 16.12
CA ALA A 67 -3.52 -6.38 15.59
C ALA A 67 -2.77 -5.66 14.48
N LEU A 68 -1.44 -5.61 14.58
CA LEU A 68 -0.56 -4.98 13.60
C LEU A 68 0.43 -6.03 13.07
N LEU A 69 0.56 -6.11 11.75
CA LEU A 69 1.65 -6.82 11.09
C LEU A 69 2.80 -5.84 10.85
N HIS A 70 3.95 -6.09 11.47
CA HIS A 70 5.16 -5.30 11.24
C HIS A 70 5.97 -5.86 10.07
N TYR A 71 6.41 -4.99 9.15
CA TYR A 71 6.94 -5.42 7.85
C TYR A 71 8.35 -5.98 7.97
N ALA A 72 9.22 -5.33 8.72
CA ALA A 72 10.63 -5.75 8.80
C ALA A 72 10.82 -7.04 9.60
N SER A 73 9.98 -7.28 10.61
CA SER A 73 10.05 -8.49 11.44
C SER A 73 9.07 -9.59 11.02
N CYS A 74 8.21 -9.33 10.03
CA CYS A 74 7.12 -10.22 9.61
C CYS A 74 6.33 -10.83 10.78
N SER A 75 6.05 -10.03 11.81
CA SER A 75 5.39 -10.49 13.03
C SER A 75 4.06 -9.79 13.21
N ILE A 76 3.04 -10.54 13.61
CA ILE A 76 1.76 -9.99 14.05
C ILE A 76 1.84 -9.80 15.57
N VAL A 77 1.55 -8.59 16.03
CA VAL A 77 1.43 -8.29 17.46
C VAL A 77 0.03 -7.78 17.72
N THR A 78 -0.63 -8.37 18.72
CA THR A 78 -1.98 -8.01 19.14
C THR A 78 -1.93 -7.30 20.48
N PHE A 79 -2.55 -6.13 20.55
CA PHE A 79 -2.58 -5.27 21.73
C PHE A 79 -4.02 -5.12 22.24
N SER A 80 -4.18 -5.04 23.56
CA SER A 80 -5.46 -4.89 24.26
C SER A 80 -5.53 -3.63 25.13
N GLY A 81 -5.36 -2.47 24.50
CA GLY A 81 -5.31 -1.18 25.18
C GLY A 81 -3.91 -0.58 25.22
N GLY A 82 -3.77 0.52 25.96
CA GLY A 82 -2.49 1.20 26.15
C GLY A 82 -2.07 2.07 24.96
N THR A 83 -0.75 2.26 24.80
CA THR A 83 -0.18 3.01 23.68
C THR A 83 0.85 2.17 22.96
N VAL A 84 0.73 2.12 21.63
CA VAL A 84 1.67 1.45 20.73
C VAL A 84 2.43 2.49 19.94
N LYS A 85 3.74 2.35 19.88
CA LYS A 85 4.62 3.12 19.00
C LYS A 85 5.13 2.20 17.90
N VAL A 86 4.88 2.59 16.66
CA VAL A 86 5.38 1.90 15.47
C VAL A 86 6.74 2.52 15.13
N SER A 87 7.78 1.71 15.03
CA SER A 87 9.11 2.13 14.54
C SER A 87 9.47 1.37 13.27
N GLU A 88 10.63 1.65 12.67
CA GLU A 88 11.13 0.85 11.54
C GLU A 88 11.61 -0.54 11.99
N GLN A 89 11.98 -0.65 13.26
CA GLN A 89 12.59 -1.84 13.86
C GLN A 89 11.54 -2.76 14.49
N GLY A 90 10.37 -2.24 14.87
CA GLY A 90 9.34 -3.05 15.51
C GLY A 90 8.12 -2.28 16.01
N LEU A 91 7.35 -2.98 16.85
CA LEU A 91 6.19 -2.47 17.56
C LEU A 91 6.52 -2.43 19.05
N GLU A 92 6.49 -1.24 19.63
CA GLU A 92 6.78 -0.97 21.04
C GLU A 92 5.47 -0.66 21.79
N GLY A 93 5.20 -1.35 22.89
CA GLY A 93 4.09 -1.08 23.79
C GLY A 93 4.35 -1.74 25.14
N ASP A 94 3.56 -1.41 26.16
CA ASP A 94 3.71 -2.05 27.47
C ASP A 94 3.40 -3.55 27.35
N GLU A 95 4.30 -4.41 27.85
CA GLU A 95 4.17 -5.88 27.77
C GLU A 95 2.85 -6.37 28.39
N ALA A 96 2.33 -5.69 29.42
CA ALA A 96 1.03 -6.02 30.04
C ALA A 96 -0.17 -5.85 29.09
N ASN A 97 -0.02 -5.06 28.01
CA ASN A 97 -1.04 -4.81 27.01
C ASN A 97 -0.83 -5.65 25.73
N ILE A 98 0.20 -6.49 25.66
CA ILE A 98 0.45 -7.39 24.53
C ILE A 98 -0.27 -8.72 24.80
N GLU A 99 -1.33 -8.99 24.03
CA GLU A 99 -2.05 -10.27 24.12
C GLU A 99 -1.26 -11.40 23.45
N SER A 100 -0.63 -11.12 22.31
CA SER A 100 0.13 -12.12 21.56
C SER A 100 1.16 -11.48 20.62
N ARG A 101 2.23 -12.23 20.37
CA ARG A 101 3.22 -11.97 19.32
C ARG A 101 3.47 -13.28 18.58
N THR A 102 3.14 -13.32 17.30
CA THR A 102 3.28 -14.53 16.46
C THR A 102 3.98 -14.22 15.15
N PRO A 103 4.65 -15.21 14.54
CA PRO A 103 5.09 -15.10 13.15
C PRO A 103 3.88 -14.83 12.25
N GLY A 104 4.02 -13.86 11.35
CA GLY A 104 3.04 -13.48 10.35
C GLY A 104 3.57 -13.66 8.93
N PRO A 105 2.72 -13.45 7.91
CA PRO A 105 3.16 -13.46 6.53
C PRO A 105 4.10 -12.27 6.29
N CYS A 106 5.25 -12.50 5.65
CA CYS A 106 6.10 -11.41 5.18
C CYS A 106 5.43 -10.71 3.99
N PRO A 107 5.06 -9.41 4.08
CA PRO A 107 4.40 -8.73 2.98
C PRO A 107 5.33 -8.58 1.76
N ARG A 108 4.81 -8.88 0.58
CA ARG A 108 5.39 -8.45 -0.70
C ARG A 108 4.66 -7.20 -1.17
N VAL A 109 5.37 -6.08 -1.36
CA VAL A 109 4.75 -4.79 -1.70
C VAL A 109 5.02 -4.43 -3.17
N HIS A 110 3.94 -4.29 -3.93
CA HIS A 110 3.95 -3.88 -5.33
C HIS A 110 3.29 -2.53 -5.45
N LYS A 111 4.06 -1.52 -5.83
CA LYS A 111 3.50 -0.21 -6.15
C LYS A 111 2.96 -0.26 -7.58
N ILE A 112 1.75 0.22 -7.77
CA ILE A 112 1.12 0.29 -9.08
C ILE A 112 0.75 1.75 -9.32
N ALA A 113 1.41 2.38 -10.29
CA ALA A 113 1.10 3.75 -10.67
C ALA A 113 -0.02 3.73 -11.71
N LEU A 114 -1.20 4.26 -11.36
CA LEU A 114 -2.36 4.21 -12.24
C LEU A 114 -2.43 5.42 -13.19
N GLY A 115 -1.41 5.57 -14.06
CA GLY A 115 -1.32 6.66 -15.04
C GLY A 115 -0.98 6.17 -16.47
N GLY A 116 -1.77 6.60 -17.47
CA GLY A 116 -1.53 6.39 -18.91
C GLY A 116 -2.77 5.92 -19.70
N PRO A 117 -2.96 6.32 -20.98
CA PRO A 117 -3.97 5.75 -21.87
C PRO A 117 -3.47 4.45 -22.53
N GLY A 118 -4.29 3.39 -22.53
CA GLY A 118 -4.04 2.14 -23.25
C GLY A 118 -3.60 0.95 -22.38
N PRO A 119 -3.61 -0.28 -22.94
CA PRO A 119 -3.81 -1.55 -22.22
C PRO A 119 -2.66 -2.03 -21.32
N LEU A 120 -1.71 -1.14 -21.03
CA LEU A 120 -0.53 -1.33 -20.18
C LEU A 120 -0.35 -0.16 -19.18
N GLY A 121 -1.39 0.67 -18.98
CA GLY A 121 -1.37 1.89 -18.15
C GLY A 121 -1.43 1.62 -16.65
N GLY A 122 -0.43 0.92 -16.15
CA GLY A 122 -0.23 0.57 -14.75
C GLY A 122 1.17 -0.02 -14.54
N GLY A 123 2.21 0.81 -14.50
CA GLY A 123 3.56 0.31 -14.23
C GLY A 123 3.63 -0.28 -12.83
N ILE A 124 3.97 -1.57 -12.73
CA ILE A 124 4.23 -2.23 -11.44
C ILE A 124 5.68 -1.94 -11.07
N VAL A 125 5.88 -1.10 -10.06
CA VAL A 125 7.17 -0.93 -9.39
C VAL A 125 7.17 -1.83 -8.17
N SER A 126 7.63 -3.07 -8.37
CA SER A 126 7.90 -4.01 -7.28
C SER A 126 9.03 -3.45 -6.41
N ARG A 127 8.77 -3.19 -5.12
CA ARG A 127 9.84 -2.95 -4.14
C ARG A 127 9.87 -4.13 -3.18
N GLY A 128 10.43 -5.24 -3.66
CA GLY A 128 10.91 -6.33 -2.81
C GLY A 128 12.39 -6.15 -2.53
N ILE A 129 12.87 -6.65 -1.38
CA ILE A 129 14.29 -6.84 -1.10
C ILE A 129 14.78 -8.03 -1.95
N ASN A 130 14.80 -7.87 -3.27
CA ASN A 130 15.64 -8.54 -4.28
C ASN A 130 15.16 -8.13 -5.68
N ARG A 131 16.13 -8.02 -6.60
CA ARG A 131 16.04 -7.35 -7.90
C ARG A 131 15.76 -8.38 -9.01
N ASP A 132 14.66 -8.25 -9.74
CA ASP A 132 14.63 -8.39 -11.21
C ASP A 132 13.35 -7.76 -11.82
N PRO A 133 13.39 -7.19 -13.05
CA PRO A 133 12.27 -6.47 -13.66
C PRO A 133 11.25 -7.37 -14.39
N VAL A 134 11.31 -8.70 -14.23
CA VAL A 134 10.37 -9.67 -14.83
C VAL A 134 9.67 -10.52 -13.74
N ASP A 135 9.80 -10.13 -12.47
CA ASP A 135 9.47 -10.97 -11.33
C ASP A 135 7.98 -11.00 -11.04
N TYR A 136 7.35 -12.11 -11.40
CA TYR A 136 6.10 -12.54 -10.81
C TYR A 136 6.19 -12.47 -9.29
N THR A 137 5.14 -11.96 -8.65
CA THR A 137 5.13 -11.93 -7.19
C THR A 137 4.73 -13.27 -6.64
N ASP A 138 5.61 -13.87 -5.84
CA ASP A 138 5.30 -15.09 -5.12
C ASP A 138 4.22 -14.87 -4.05
N ILE A 139 3.13 -15.64 -4.14
CA ILE A 139 2.04 -15.69 -3.16
C ILE A 139 1.59 -17.13 -2.95
N ALA A 140 1.08 -17.46 -1.77
CA ALA A 140 0.43 -18.75 -1.51
C ALA A 140 -0.86 -18.90 -2.32
N ALA A 141 -1.25 -20.15 -2.61
CA ALA A 141 -2.48 -20.44 -3.36
C ALA A 141 -3.75 -19.94 -2.66
N ASP A 142 -3.75 -19.84 -1.32
CA ASP A 142 -4.82 -19.30 -0.46
C ASP A 142 -4.48 -17.90 0.12
N GLY A 143 -3.46 -17.27 -0.48
CA GLY A 143 -2.87 -16.04 0.02
C GLY A 143 -3.88 -14.89 0.11
N LEU A 144 -3.63 -13.99 1.07
CA LEU A 144 -4.38 -12.76 1.21
C LEU A 144 -3.77 -11.69 0.30
N VAL A 145 -4.61 -11.07 -0.53
CA VAL A 145 -4.26 -9.90 -1.32
C VAL A 145 -4.89 -8.69 -0.66
N VAL A 146 -4.08 -7.70 -0.30
CA VAL A 146 -4.49 -6.43 0.30
C VAL A 146 -4.16 -5.31 -0.67
N ILE A 147 -5.14 -4.43 -0.91
CA ILE A 147 -5.02 -3.29 -1.80
C ILE A 147 -4.95 -2.03 -0.94
N THR A 148 -3.89 -1.25 -1.07
CA THR A 148 -3.68 -0.03 -0.30
C THR A 148 -3.50 1.17 -1.23
N GLY A 149 -3.42 2.38 -0.64
CA GLY A 149 -3.19 3.62 -1.39
C GLY A 149 -4.48 4.35 -1.78
N ALA A 150 -4.32 5.52 -2.41
CA ALA A 150 -5.41 6.50 -2.58
C ALA A 150 -6.58 5.98 -3.44
N ARG A 151 -6.34 4.96 -4.27
CA ARG A 151 -7.32 4.40 -5.19
C ARG A 151 -7.86 3.03 -4.77
N SER A 152 -7.45 2.48 -3.62
CA SER A 152 -7.86 1.15 -3.16
C SER A 152 -9.37 1.00 -2.99
N ALA A 153 -10.04 2.04 -2.48
CA ALA A 153 -11.48 2.04 -2.24
C ALA A 153 -12.34 1.92 -3.52
N ASN A 154 -11.74 2.06 -4.70
CA ASN A 154 -12.43 1.89 -5.98
C ASN A 154 -12.34 0.45 -6.51
N ALA A 155 -11.52 -0.42 -5.92
CA ALA A 155 -11.42 -1.82 -6.33
C ALA A 155 -12.71 -2.57 -5.96
N VAL A 156 -13.25 -3.36 -6.89
CA VAL A 156 -14.58 -3.98 -6.75
C VAL A 156 -14.52 -5.49 -6.81
N THR A 157 -13.89 -6.03 -7.85
CA THR A 157 -13.74 -7.47 -8.07
C THR A 157 -12.34 -7.79 -8.57
N ALA A 158 -11.94 -9.04 -8.41
CA ALA A 158 -10.75 -9.59 -9.03
C ALA A 158 -11.10 -10.85 -9.84
N ASP A 159 -10.41 -11.03 -10.95
CA ASP A 159 -10.35 -12.28 -11.69
C ASP A 159 -8.93 -12.84 -11.64
N VAL A 160 -8.79 -14.16 -11.74
CA VAL A 160 -7.49 -14.83 -11.87
C VAL A 160 -7.44 -15.52 -13.23
N LEU A 161 -6.38 -15.26 -13.97
CA LEU A 161 -6.09 -15.88 -15.25
C LEU A 161 -4.81 -16.71 -15.19
N ASP A 162 -4.76 -17.78 -15.97
CA ASP A 162 -3.54 -18.59 -16.12
C ASP A 162 -2.51 -17.91 -17.05
N SER A 163 -1.40 -18.61 -17.29
CA SER A 163 -0.33 -18.15 -18.18
C SER A 163 -0.77 -17.88 -19.62
N ASN A 164 -1.86 -18.50 -20.07
CA ASN A 164 -2.46 -18.34 -21.40
C ASN A 164 -3.58 -17.30 -21.40
N ARG A 165 -3.76 -16.55 -20.28
CA ARG A 165 -4.85 -15.60 -20.06
C ARG A 165 -6.24 -16.25 -20.11
N MET A 166 -6.32 -17.54 -19.79
CA MET A 166 -7.59 -18.23 -19.60
C MET A 166 -8.08 -18.01 -18.18
N LEU A 167 -9.36 -17.69 -18.04
CA LEU A 167 -9.99 -17.44 -16.75
C LEU A 167 -10.00 -18.71 -15.88
N VAL A 168 -9.43 -18.61 -14.69
CA VAL A 168 -9.36 -19.69 -13.70
C VAL A 168 -10.31 -19.42 -12.54
N GLU A 169 -10.38 -18.17 -12.09
CA GLU A 169 -11.28 -17.74 -11.03
C GLU A 169 -11.91 -16.40 -11.43
N ARG A 170 -13.21 -16.24 -11.18
CA ARG A 170 -13.99 -15.11 -11.69
C ARG A 170 -14.73 -14.40 -10.57
N ASP A 171 -14.86 -13.09 -10.70
CA ASP A 171 -15.76 -12.24 -9.90
C ASP A 171 -15.51 -12.39 -8.38
N ILE A 172 -14.23 -12.53 -8.00
CA ILE A 172 -13.83 -12.60 -6.60
C ILE A 172 -14.17 -11.26 -5.94
N PRO A 173 -15.05 -11.22 -4.93
CA PRO A 173 -15.48 -9.96 -4.35
C PRO A 173 -14.36 -9.36 -3.50
N ILE A 174 -14.04 -8.09 -3.74
CA ILE A 174 -13.10 -7.33 -2.91
C ILE A 174 -13.87 -6.70 -1.75
N ARG A 175 -13.52 -7.08 -0.52
CA ARG A 175 -14.16 -6.59 0.70
C ARG A 175 -13.11 -6.00 1.62
N GLN A 176 -13.37 -4.79 2.13
CA GLN A 176 -12.40 -4.05 2.95
C GLN A 176 -11.03 -4.02 2.27
N GLU A 177 -11.04 -3.67 0.97
CA GLU A 177 -9.84 -3.53 0.14
C GLU A 177 -8.97 -4.79 0.09
N SER A 178 -9.56 -5.97 0.27
CA SER A 178 -8.84 -7.25 0.27
C SER A 178 -9.68 -8.39 -0.28
N PHE A 179 -9.00 -9.47 -0.67
CA PHE A 179 -9.61 -10.75 -1.04
C PHE A 179 -8.60 -11.89 -0.84
N ARG A 180 -9.10 -13.12 -0.81
CA ARG A 180 -8.27 -14.33 -0.78
C ARG A 180 -8.36 -15.06 -2.11
N LEU A 181 -7.24 -15.67 -2.50
CA LEU A 181 -7.22 -16.64 -3.59
C LEU A 181 -7.89 -17.95 -3.12
N SER A 182 -8.46 -18.71 -4.06
CA SER A 182 -9.25 -19.92 -3.76
C SER A 182 -8.49 -21.09 -3.14
N GLY A 183 -7.15 -21.11 -3.18
CA GLY A 183 -6.34 -22.26 -2.73
C GLY A 183 -6.15 -23.35 -3.77
N VAL A 184 -6.82 -23.28 -4.93
CA VAL A 184 -6.84 -24.35 -5.95
C VAL A 184 -5.87 -24.08 -7.11
N LEU A 185 -5.04 -23.05 -7.01
CA LEU A 185 -4.09 -22.68 -8.06
C LEU A 185 -2.83 -23.55 -7.99
N PRO A 186 -2.50 -24.33 -9.04
CA PRO A 186 -1.27 -25.12 -9.06
C PRO A 186 -0.01 -24.28 -8.81
N PRO A 187 0.92 -24.75 -7.94
CA PRO A 187 2.13 -24.03 -7.61
C PRO A 187 3.15 -24.02 -8.75
N ARG A 188 4.14 -23.15 -8.64
CA ARG A 188 5.25 -22.94 -9.60
C ARG A 188 4.74 -22.65 -11.02
N ARG A 189 3.61 -21.95 -11.11
CA ARG A 189 3.04 -21.48 -12.36
C ARG A 189 2.78 -19.98 -12.29
N PRO A 190 2.92 -19.26 -13.42
CA PRO A 190 2.52 -17.87 -13.49
C PRO A 190 1.01 -17.73 -13.67
N TYR A 191 0.44 -16.73 -13.00
CA TYR A 191 -0.95 -16.29 -13.14
C TYR A 191 -0.99 -14.77 -13.21
N TYR A 192 -2.16 -14.26 -13.58
CA TYR A 192 -2.45 -12.84 -13.60
C TYR A 192 -3.68 -12.57 -12.75
N ILE A 193 -3.60 -11.60 -11.85
CA ILE A 193 -4.77 -11.06 -11.14
C ILE A 193 -5.23 -9.84 -11.92
N ASN A 194 -6.46 -9.87 -12.44
CA ASN A 194 -7.11 -8.70 -13.01
C ASN A 194 -8.00 -8.04 -11.97
N ILE A 195 -7.64 -6.83 -11.54
CA ILE A 195 -8.40 -6.07 -10.54
C ILE A 195 -9.26 -5.05 -11.26
N HIS A 196 -10.57 -5.13 -11.05
CA HIS A 196 -11.55 -4.24 -11.62
C HIS A 196 -11.85 -3.08 -10.70
N PHE A 197 -11.92 -1.87 -11.27
CA PHE A 197 -12.15 -0.64 -10.52
C PHE A 197 -13.43 0.04 -10.98
N ARG A 198 -14.19 0.59 -10.03
CA ARG A 198 -15.34 1.44 -10.32
C ARG A 198 -14.88 2.65 -11.16
N GLY A 199 -15.56 2.89 -12.27
CA GLY A 199 -15.26 4.01 -13.16
C GLY A 199 -14.06 3.79 -14.09
N ARG A 200 -13.53 2.56 -14.19
CA ARG A 200 -12.57 2.17 -15.23
C ARG A 200 -13.11 1.03 -16.07
N SER A 201 -12.84 1.06 -17.37
CA SER A 201 -13.20 0.02 -18.32
C SER A 201 -12.17 -1.12 -18.40
N GLU A 202 -10.90 -0.81 -18.17
CA GLU A 202 -9.81 -1.77 -18.20
C GLU A 202 -9.37 -2.15 -16.77
N PRO A 203 -9.22 -3.46 -16.48
CA PRO A 203 -8.67 -3.91 -15.21
C PRO A 203 -7.18 -3.60 -15.11
N VAL A 204 -6.68 -3.61 -13.88
CA VAL A 204 -5.24 -3.61 -13.62
C VAL A 204 -4.77 -5.06 -13.53
N GLU A 205 -3.90 -5.45 -14.45
CA GLU A 205 -3.30 -6.79 -14.48
C GLU A 205 -2.07 -6.82 -13.56
N VAL A 206 -1.98 -7.82 -12.68
CA VAL A 206 -0.86 -8.03 -11.75
C VAL A 206 -0.33 -9.46 -11.91
N PRO A 207 0.91 -9.64 -12.40
CA PRO A 207 1.52 -10.96 -12.53
C PRO A 207 1.92 -11.51 -11.15
N ILE A 208 1.48 -12.74 -10.86
CA ILE A 208 1.83 -13.50 -9.65
C ILE A 208 2.37 -14.89 -9.99
N SER A 209 3.16 -15.47 -9.09
CA SER A 209 3.48 -16.90 -9.11
C SER A 209 3.01 -17.54 -7.83
N ILE A 210 2.52 -18.77 -7.92
CA ILE A 210 2.04 -19.49 -6.75
C ILE A 210 3.19 -20.27 -6.12
N LEU A 211 3.45 -20.02 -4.85
CA LEU A 211 4.46 -20.71 -4.06
C LEU A 211 4.13 -22.20 -3.94
N ALA A 212 5.16 -23.04 -3.94
CA ALA A 212 5.04 -24.47 -3.68
C ALA A 212 4.81 -24.82 -2.20
N SER A 213 4.99 -23.84 -1.32
CA SER A 213 4.82 -24.01 0.13
C SER A 213 3.41 -23.59 0.55
N ASP A 214 2.93 -24.25 1.60
CA ASP A 214 1.76 -23.92 2.41
C ASP A 214 1.94 -22.68 3.30
N ALA A 215 3.08 -21.99 3.21
CA ALA A 215 3.33 -20.76 3.95
C ALA A 215 2.29 -19.70 3.60
N LYS A 216 1.54 -19.22 4.59
CA LYS A 216 0.54 -18.15 4.40
C LYS A 216 1.22 -16.93 3.77
N GLY A 217 0.85 -16.59 2.54
CA GLY A 217 1.38 -15.44 1.81
C GLY A 217 0.49 -14.21 1.96
N LEU A 218 1.11 -13.03 2.05
CA LEU A 218 0.43 -11.73 1.99
C LEU A 218 1.03 -10.91 0.86
N LEU A 219 0.19 -10.55 -0.10
CA LEU A 219 0.52 -9.63 -1.19
C LEU A 219 -0.13 -8.28 -0.92
N ILE A 220 0.66 -7.21 -0.97
CA ILE A 220 0.19 -5.84 -0.84
C ILE A 220 0.36 -5.12 -2.16
N LEU A 221 -0.77 -4.69 -2.73
CA LEU A 221 -0.85 -3.91 -3.96
C LEU A 221 -1.12 -2.46 -3.59
N ARG A 222 -0.07 -1.63 -3.59
CA ARG A 222 -0.16 -0.22 -3.27
C ARG A 222 -0.46 0.59 -4.51
N LEU A 223 -1.67 1.13 -4.60
CA LEU A 223 -2.12 1.93 -5.74
C LEU A 223 -1.78 3.41 -5.50
N GLU A 224 -0.92 3.96 -6.35
CA GLU A 224 -0.52 5.38 -6.37
C GLU A 224 -1.25 6.12 -7.50
#